data_AF-A0A4U8UHE7-F1
#
_entry.id   AF-A0A4U8UHE7-F1
#
_cell.length_a   1.000
_cell.length_b   1.000
_cell.length_c   1.000
_cell.angle_alpha   90.00
_cell.angle_beta   90.00
_cell.angle_gamma   90.00
#
_symmetry.space_group_name_H-M   'P 1'
#
loop_
_entity.id
_entity.type
_entity.pdbx_description
1 polymer ?
#
loop_
_entity_poly.entity_id
_entity_poly.type
_entity_poly.pdbx_seq_one_letter_code
_entity_poly.pdbx_strand_id
1 'polypeptide(L)' 'MKQERKKYDEAFKRQSVELSKNRKNLSELARELGIKAILLY' A
#
# COMPACT_ATOMS: atom_id res chain seq x y z
N MET A 1 23.62 5.38 2.92
CA MET A 1 22.25 5.13 3.44
C MET A 1 21.59 4.07 2.55
N LYS A 2 21.68 2.78 2.91
CA LYS A 2 20.96 1.73 2.17
C LYS A 2 19.50 1.79 2.61
N GLN A 3 18.60 2.22 1.73
CA GLN A 3 17.16 2.09 1.99
C GLN A 3 16.84 0.60 2.01
N GLU A 4 16.59 0.06 3.20
CA GLU A 4 16.05 -1.29 3.34
C GLU A 4 14.68 -1.33 2.66
N ARG A 5 14.63 -1.98 1.50
CA ARG A 5 13.39 -2.19 0.77
C ARG A 5 12.56 -3.19 1.56
N LYS A 6 11.51 -2.72 2.23
CA LYS A 6 10.47 -3.61 2.77
C LYS A 6 9.91 -4.43 1.60
N LYS A 7 10.15 -5.73 1.62
CA LYS A 7 9.49 -6.68 0.73
C LYS A 7 8.08 -6.89 1.28
N TYR A 8 7.09 -6.49 0.52
CA TYR A 8 5.70 -6.81 0.79
C TYR A 8 5.34 -8.08 0.03
N ASP A 9 4.57 -8.94 0.69
CA ASP A 9 3.99 -10.14 0.10
C ASP A 9 3.11 -9.83 -1.11
N GLU A 10 3.01 -10.77 -2.05
CA GLU A 10 2.15 -10.61 -3.23
C GLU A 10 0.67 -10.48 -2.85
N ALA A 11 0.24 -11.20 -1.81
CA ALA A 11 -1.11 -11.09 -1.27
C ALA A 11 -1.41 -9.67 -0.78
N PHE A 12 -0.44 -9.05 -0.07
CA PHE A 12 -0.56 -7.69 0.42
C PHE A 12 -0.69 -6.67 -0.72
N LYS A 13 0.08 -6.85 -1.81
CA LYS A 13 -0.01 -6.00 -3.00
C LYS A 13 -1.37 -6.13 -3.69
N ARG A 14 -1.87 -7.35 -3.88
CA ARG A 14 -3.18 -7.59 -4.52
C ARG A 14 -4.32 -7.00 -3.72
N GLN A 15 -4.35 -7.25 -2.40
CA GLN A 15 -5.38 -6.68 -1.52
C GLN A 15 -5.32 -5.15 -1.48
N SER A 16 -4.12 -4.58 -1.45
CA SER A 16 -3.91 -3.13 -1.49
C SER A 16 -4.45 -2.49 -2.78
N VAL A 17 -4.25 -3.14 -3.93
CA VAL A 17 -4.78 -2.70 -5.24
C VAL A 17 -6.29 -2.92 -5.37
N GLU A 18 -6.86 -3.92 -4.71
CA GLU A 18 -8.30 -4.13 -4.71
C GLU A 18 -9.03 -3.13 -3.79
N LEU A 19 -8.45 -2.87 -2.62
CA LEU A 19 -8.94 -1.85 -1.68
C LEU A 19 -8.84 -0.44 -2.28
N SER A 20 -7.80 -0.16 -3.09
CA SER A 20 -7.67 1.12 -3.79
C SER A 20 -8.75 1.35 -4.83
N LYS A 21 -9.25 0.29 -5.49
CA LYS A 21 -10.35 0.39 -6.46
C LYS A 21 -11.69 0.69 -5.79
N ASN A 22 -11.90 0.16 -4.58
CA ASN A 22 -13.13 0.35 -3.83
C ASN A 22 -13.16 1.66 -3.04
N ARG A 23 -12.00 2.22 -2.64
CA ARG A 23 -11.92 3.47 -1.87
C ARG A 23 -11.33 4.61 -2.70
N LYS A 24 -12.06 5.74 -2.76
CA LYS A 24 -11.56 6.99 -3.37
C LYS A 24 -10.34 7.59 -2.65
N ASN A 25 -10.18 7.30 -1.35
CA ASN A 25 -9.12 7.89 -0.52
C ASN A 25 -7.97 6.91 -0.24
N LEU A 26 -7.01 6.87 -1.16
CA LEU A 26 -5.77 6.09 -1.03
C LEU A 26 -4.91 6.50 0.16
N SER A 27 -4.92 7.79 0.51
CA SER A 27 -4.12 8.34 1.61
C SER A 27 -4.58 7.85 2.98
N GLU A 28 -5.89 7.73 3.20
CA GLU A 28 -6.44 7.16 4.44
C GLU A 28 -6.16 5.66 4.51
N LEU A 29 -6.39 4.93 3.42
CA LEU A 29 -6.10 3.50 3.34
C LEU A 29 -4.62 3.20 3.63
N ALA A 30 -3.71 3.99 3.07
CA ALA A 30 -2.27 3.85 3.33
C ALA A 30 -1.92 4.10 4.81
N ARG A 31 -2.60 5.07 5.43
CA ARG A 31 -2.42 5.42 6.84
C ARG A 31 -2.96 4.34 7.77
N GLU A 32 -4.08 3.70 7.43
CA GLU A 32 -4.61 2.53 8.14
C GLU A 32 -3.70 1.31 8.00
N LEU A 33 -3.17 1.08 6.80
CA LEU A 33 -2.26 -0.04 6.50
C LEU A 33 -0.82 0.19 6.99
N GLY A 34 -0.50 1.39 7.50
CA GLY A 34 0.86 1.74 7.94
C GLY A 34 1.89 1.76 6.81
N ILE A 35 1.44 1.95 5.56
CA ILE A 35 2.29 2.01 4.36
C ILE A 35 2.24 3.38 3.72
N LYS A 36 3.20 3.67 2.83
CA LYS A 36 3.14 4.89 2.03
C LYS A 36 2.14 4.71 0.91
N ALA A 37 1.28 5.70 0.68
CA ALA A 37 0.29 5.68 -0.41
C ALA A 37 0.93 5.51 -1.80
N ILE A 38 2.20 5.89 -1.95
CA ILE A 38 2.99 5.69 -3.18
C ILE A 38 3.22 4.21 -3.53
N LEU A 39 2.99 3.29 -2.58
CA LEU A 39 3.09 1.84 -2.78
C LEU A 39 1.76 1.21 -3.24
N LEU A 40 0.67 2.00 -3.29
CA LEU A 40 -0.64 1.58 -3.78
C LEU A 40 -0.81 1.83 -5.30
N TYR A 41 0.19 2.45 -5.93
CA TYR A 41 0.28 2.76 -7.36
C TYR A 41 1.21 1.76 -8.05
#